data_AF-A0A418Y915-F1
#
_entry.id   AF-A0A418Y915-F1
#
_cell.length_a   1.000
_cell.length_b   1.000
_cell.length_c   1.000
_cell.angle_alpha   90.00
_cell.angle_beta   90.00
_cell.angle_gamma   90.00
#
_symmetry.space_group_name_H-M   'P 1'
#
loop_
_entity.id
_entity.type
_entity.pdbx_description
1 polymer ?
#
loop_
_entity_poly.entity_id
_entity_poly.type
_entity_poly.pdbx_seq_one_letter_code
_entity_poly.pdbx_strand_id
1 'polypeptide(L)'
;MKKWLIEVEEALSEALNAISDGGIPSGNMYMLASIFYSKRQNMNNTALINEMSDATDQMVKEDWSYDERSKYQYKFHFVSAYLFCFVVAGKITEMKYDQIMEFVNGQMDLFTEGYSE
;
A
#
# COMPACT_ATOMS: atom_id res chain seq x y z
N MET A 1 -15.73 5.73 -6.97
CA MET A 1 -15.15 4.66 -6.14
C MET A 1 -14.61 3.51 -6.99
N LYS A 2 -15.36 2.95 -7.94
CA LYS A 2 -14.88 1.88 -8.86
C LYS A 2 -13.48 2.08 -9.48
N LYS A 3 -13.15 3.31 -9.91
CA LYS A 3 -11.81 3.60 -10.46
C LYS A 3 -10.67 3.28 -9.49
N TRP A 4 -10.89 3.50 -8.18
CA TRP A 4 -9.89 3.26 -7.15
C TRP A 4 -9.74 1.76 -6.86
N LEU A 5 -10.84 1.01 -6.95
CA LEU A 5 -10.79 -0.45 -6.86
C LEU A 5 -9.92 -1.03 -7.99
N ILE A 6 -10.20 -0.65 -9.24
CA ILE A 6 -9.40 -1.10 -10.40
C ILE A 6 -7.94 -0.70 -10.25
N GLU A 7 -7.68 0.56 -9.89
CA GLU A 7 -6.33 1.08 -9.70
C GLU A 7 -5.53 0.29 -8.65
N VAL A 8 -6.16 -0.02 -7.52
CA VAL A 8 -5.54 -0.76 -6.43
C VAL A 8 -5.40 -2.25 -6.76
N GLU A 9 -6.39 -2.86 -7.40
CA GLU A 9 -6.33 -4.26 -7.85
C GLU A 9 -5.17 -4.49 -8.81
N GLU A 10 -5.00 -3.60 -9.80
CA GLU A 10 -3.89 -3.69 -10.75
C GLU A 10 -2.54 -3.49 -10.05
N ALA A 11 -2.41 -2.47 -9.19
CA ALA A 11 -1.18 -2.22 -8.45
C ALA A 11 -0.81 -3.39 -7.51
N LEU A 12 -1.80 -3.95 -6.81
CA LEU A 12 -1.61 -5.09 -5.92
C LEU A 12 -1.23 -6.35 -6.71
N SER A 13 -1.87 -6.60 -7.86
CA SER A 13 -1.53 -7.72 -8.73
C SER A 13 -0.08 -7.63 -9.23
N GLU A 14 0.35 -6.45 -9.68
CA GLU A 14 1.75 -6.22 -10.06
C GLU A 14 2.71 -6.49 -8.89
N ALA A 15 2.32 -6.16 -7.65
CA ALA A 15 3.20 -6.24 -6.49
C ALA A 15 3.34 -7.69 -6.03
N LEU A 16 2.23 -8.43 -6.02
CA LEU A 16 2.22 -9.87 -5.79
C LEU A 16 3.09 -10.61 -6.80
N ASN A 17 3.01 -10.22 -8.08
CA ASN A 17 3.89 -10.78 -9.11
C ASN A 17 5.37 -10.44 -8.85
N ALA A 18 5.67 -9.21 -8.43
CA ALA A 18 7.03 -8.77 -8.14
C ALA A 18 7.70 -9.49 -6.97
N ILE A 19 6.91 -10.01 -6.01
CA ILE A 19 7.44 -10.78 -4.88
C ILE A 19 7.32 -12.31 -5.06
N SER A 20 6.74 -12.76 -6.18
CA SER A 20 6.35 -14.17 -6.39
C SER A 20 7.55 -15.13 -6.47
N ASP A 21 8.73 -14.64 -6.83
CA ASP A 21 9.98 -15.41 -6.88
C ASP A 21 10.65 -15.58 -5.51
N GLY A 22 10.12 -14.93 -4.46
CA GLY A 22 10.66 -14.96 -3.10
C GLY A 22 11.87 -14.05 -2.89
N GLY A 23 12.27 -13.23 -3.87
CA GLY A 23 13.38 -12.29 -3.76
C GLY A 23 13.11 -11.13 -2.78
N ILE A 24 11.83 -10.82 -2.56
CA ILE A 24 11.36 -9.82 -1.60
C ILE A 24 10.44 -10.51 -0.59
N PRO A 25 10.74 -10.44 0.73
CA PRO A 25 9.82 -10.95 1.74
C PRO A 25 8.47 -10.27 1.66
N SER A 26 7.37 -11.02 1.76
CA SER A 26 6.01 -10.46 1.62
C SER A 26 5.73 -9.29 2.57
N GLY A 27 6.22 -9.35 3.82
CA GLY A 27 6.12 -8.26 4.78
C GLY A 27 6.76 -6.94 4.31
N ASN A 28 7.73 -6.99 3.40
CA ASN A 28 8.39 -5.80 2.84
C ASN A 28 7.74 -5.34 1.52
N MET A 29 6.67 -5.99 1.07
CA MET A 29 6.00 -5.65 -0.20
C MET A 29 5.51 -4.20 -0.24
N TYR A 30 5.12 -3.62 0.90
CA TYR A 30 4.68 -2.22 0.98
C TYR A 30 5.75 -1.23 0.50
N MET A 31 7.04 -1.57 0.59
CA MET A 31 8.14 -0.72 0.13
C MET A 31 8.09 -0.51 -1.40
N LEU A 32 7.37 -1.35 -2.15
CA LEU A 32 7.15 -1.19 -3.57
C LEU A 32 6.10 -0.11 -3.90
N ALA A 33 5.34 0.38 -2.91
CA ALA A 33 4.24 1.32 -3.11
C ALA A 33 4.68 2.61 -3.83
N SER A 34 5.75 3.26 -3.36
CA SER A 34 6.27 4.50 -3.95
C SER A 34 6.81 4.29 -5.37
N ILE A 35 7.46 3.16 -5.61
CA ILE A 35 7.97 2.75 -6.93
C ILE A 35 6.80 2.59 -7.90
N PHE A 36 5.77 1.86 -7.51
CA PHE A 36 4.62 1.58 -8.36
C PHE A 36 3.79 2.82 -8.61
N TYR A 37 3.60 3.64 -7.58
CA TYR A 37 2.95 4.94 -7.71
C TYR A 37 3.70 5.78 -8.74
N SER A 38 5.03 5.89 -8.64
CA SER A 38 5.81 6.69 -9.56
C SER A 38 5.71 6.21 -11.00
N LYS A 39 5.78 4.89 -11.23
CA LYS A 39 5.62 4.27 -12.54
C LYS A 39 4.24 4.54 -13.13
N ARG A 40 3.17 4.32 -12.36
CA ARG A 40 1.78 4.47 -12.83
C ARG A 40 1.40 5.94 -13.04
N GLN A 41 1.99 6.86 -12.28
CA GLN A 41 1.78 8.30 -12.44
C GLN A 41 2.80 8.99 -13.37
N ASN A 42 3.70 8.24 -14.03
CA ASN A 42 4.80 8.76 -14.85
C ASN A 42 5.62 9.86 -14.12
N MET A 43 5.85 9.67 -12.82
CA MET A 43 6.57 10.60 -11.96
C MET A 43 8.07 10.29 -11.95
N ASN A 44 8.88 11.33 -12.07
CA ASN A 44 10.35 11.25 -11.99
C ASN A 44 10.93 12.15 -10.88
N ASN A 45 10.10 12.66 -9.98
CA ASN A 45 10.54 13.47 -8.86
C ASN A 45 11.07 12.58 -7.72
N THR A 46 12.36 12.32 -7.74
CA THR A 46 13.04 11.47 -6.74
C THR A 46 12.84 11.96 -5.30
N ALA A 47 12.81 13.27 -5.06
CA ALA A 47 12.63 13.80 -3.71
C ALA A 47 11.25 13.43 -3.14
N LEU A 48 10.20 13.58 -3.95
CA LEU A 48 8.84 13.20 -3.57
C LEU A 48 8.68 11.68 -3.43
N ILE A 49 9.36 10.89 -4.26
CA ILE A 49 9.37 9.42 -4.15
C ILE A 49 10.03 8.97 -2.83
N ASN A 50 11.11 9.64 -2.42
CA ASN A 50 11.75 9.37 -1.13
C ASN A 50 10.82 9.75 0.02
N GLU A 51 10.17 10.91 -0.04
CA GLU A 51 9.19 11.35 0.95
C GLU A 51 8.04 10.32 1.10
N MET A 52 7.52 9.80 -0.02
CA MET A 52 6.52 8.73 0.00
C MET A 52 7.04 7.45 0.66
N SER A 53 8.28 7.08 0.36
CA SER A 53 8.90 5.87 0.91
C SER A 53 9.07 6.00 2.43
N ASP A 54 9.57 7.12 2.90
CA ASP A 54 9.77 7.39 4.33
C ASP A 54 8.42 7.43 5.08
N ALA A 55 7.43 8.11 4.51
CA ALA A 55 6.11 8.25 5.14
C ALA A 55 5.35 6.92 5.21
N THR A 56 5.42 6.10 4.15
CA THR A 56 4.77 4.77 4.15
C THR A 56 5.51 3.76 5.03
N ASP A 57 6.83 3.84 5.12
CA ASP A 57 7.63 3.02 6.03
C ASP A 57 7.34 3.35 7.49
N GLN A 58 7.23 4.63 7.84
CA GLN A 58 6.81 5.04 9.18
C GLN A 58 5.41 4.52 9.51
N MET A 59 4.44 4.69 8.60
CA MET A 59 3.05 4.24 8.80
C MET A 59 2.96 2.74 9.07
N VAL A 60 3.64 1.91 8.28
CA VAL A 60 3.61 0.45 8.44
C VAL A 60 4.34 0.01 9.71
N LYS A 61 5.49 0.61 10.03
CA LYS A 61 6.24 0.30 11.26
C LYS A 61 5.49 0.70 12.52
N GLU A 62 4.73 1.79 12.48
CA GLU A 62 3.87 2.20 13.59
C GLU A 62 2.78 1.16 13.83
N ASP A 63 2.11 0.66 12.77
CA ASP A 63 1.13 -0.41 12.89
C ASP A 63 1.74 -1.71 13.48
N TRP A 64 2.92 -2.11 13.00
CA TRP A 64 3.64 -3.28 13.52
C TRP A 64 4.08 -3.11 14.98
N SER A 65 4.28 -1.87 15.44
CA SER A 65 4.63 -1.60 16.83
C SER A 65 3.45 -1.82 17.79
N TYR A 66 2.22 -1.67 17.29
CA TYR A 66 1.00 -1.95 18.05
C TYR A 66 0.65 -3.43 18.02
N ASP A 67 0.82 -4.09 16.87
CA ASP A 67 0.69 -5.54 16.74
C ASP A 67 1.70 -6.10 15.74
N GLU A 68 2.72 -6.79 16.24
CA GLU A 68 3.76 -7.38 15.40
C GLU A 68 3.20 -8.44 14.42
N ARG A 69 2.06 -9.06 14.73
CA ARG A 69 1.41 -10.01 13.81
C ARG A 69 0.83 -9.31 12.59
N SER A 70 0.60 -8.00 12.64
CA SER A 70 0.05 -7.27 11.50
C SER A 70 0.99 -7.31 10.29
N LYS A 71 2.28 -7.62 10.46
CA LYS A 71 3.22 -7.89 9.35
C LYS A 71 2.77 -8.98 8.38
N TYR A 72 1.89 -9.89 8.82
CA TYR A 72 1.30 -10.92 7.97
C TYR A 72 0.14 -10.40 7.09
N GLN A 73 -0.33 -9.18 7.33
CA GLN A 73 -1.36 -8.47 6.55
C GLN A 73 -0.71 -7.68 5.40
N TYR A 74 0.24 -8.31 4.69
CA TYR A 74 1.09 -7.62 3.72
C TYR A 74 0.34 -7.05 2.51
N LYS A 75 -0.78 -7.66 2.11
CA LYS A 75 -1.65 -7.10 1.05
C LYS A 75 -2.27 -5.78 1.52
N PHE A 76 -2.84 -5.76 2.73
CA PHE A 76 -3.36 -4.55 3.35
C PHE A 76 -2.31 -3.46 3.45
N HIS A 77 -1.10 -3.78 3.97
CA HIS A 77 0.00 -2.83 4.10
C HIS A 77 0.46 -2.24 2.78
N PHE A 78 0.51 -3.06 1.72
CA PHE A 78 0.81 -2.55 0.40
C PHE A 78 -0.28 -1.60 -0.10
N VAL A 79 -1.55 -1.98 0.01
CA VAL A 79 -2.67 -1.16 -0.47
C VAL A 79 -2.77 0.17 0.28
N SER A 80 -2.64 0.14 1.60
CA SER A 80 -2.63 1.35 2.43
C SER A 80 -1.46 2.26 2.05
N ALA A 81 -0.25 1.72 1.94
CA ALA A 81 0.93 2.49 1.53
C ALA A 81 0.77 3.09 0.13
N TYR A 82 0.29 2.30 -0.84
CA TYR A 82 0.08 2.73 -2.21
C TYR A 82 -0.92 3.89 -2.31
N LEU A 83 -2.05 3.78 -1.62
CA LEU A 83 -3.05 4.85 -1.57
C LEU A 83 -2.53 6.08 -0.80
N PHE A 84 -1.72 5.88 0.24
CA PHE A 84 -1.12 6.97 1.00
C PHE A 84 -0.13 7.79 0.18
N CYS A 85 0.54 7.20 -0.83
CA CYS A 85 1.35 7.97 -1.79
C CYS A 85 0.53 9.07 -2.50
N PHE A 86 -0.77 8.86 -2.76
CA PHE A 86 -1.62 9.91 -3.32
C PHE A 86 -1.89 11.05 -2.33
N VAL A 87 -1.88 10.76 -1.02
CA VAL A 87 -1.99 11.78 0.04
C VAL A 87 -0.71 12.61 0.09
N VAL A 88 0.45 11.95 0.17
CA VAL A 88 1.77 12.62 0.19
C VAL A 88 1.96 13.48 -1.06
N ALA A 89 1.55 13.01 -2.24
CA ALA A 89 1.58 13.79 -3.48
C ALA A 89 0.55 14.93 -3.56
N GLY A 90 -0.30 15.13 -2.55
CA GLY A 90 -1.37 16.12 -2.55
C GLY A 90 -2.46 15.86 -3.60
N LYS A 91 -2.61 14.62 -4.08
CA LYS A 91 -3.63 14.24 -5.08
C LYS A 91 -4.97 13.93 -4.45
N ILE A 92 -4.97 13.46 -3.22
CA ILE A 92 -6.16 13.24 -2.39
C ILE A 92 -5.90 13.72 -0.97
N THR A 93 -6.97 14.02 -0.22
CA THR A 93 -6.89 14.35 1.20
C THR A 93 -6.91 13.07 2.05
N GLU A 94 -6.48 13.14 3.31
CA GLU A 94 -6.60 12.04 4.28
C GLU A 94 -8.05 11.54 4.40
N MET A 95 -9.01 12.45 4.58
CA MET A 95 -10.44 12.07 4.59
C MET A 95 -10.86 11.30 3.31
N LYS A 96 -10.24 11.61 2.16
CA LYS A 96 -10.58 10.92 0.93
C LYS A 96 -9.90 9.56 0.84
N TYR A 97 -8.67 9.47 1.34
CA TYR A 97 -7.95 8.22 1.54
C TYR A 97 -8.77 7.27 2.43
N ASP A 98 -9.28 7.73 3.57
CA ASP A 98 -10.09 6.90 4.48
C ASP A 98 -11.33 6.32 3.79
N GLN A 99 -12.06 7.16 3.04
CA GLN A 99 -13.21 6.72 2.24
C GLN A 99 -12.84 5.69 1.17
N ILE A 100 -11.64 5.79 0.60
CA ILE A 100 -11.16 4.82 -0.40
C ILE A 100 -10.76 3.53 0.29
N MET A 101 -10.02 3.59 1.39
CA MET A 101 -9.62 2.43 2.18
C MET A 101 -10.82 1.66 2.69
N GLU A 102 -11.83 2.33 3.26
CA GLU A 102 -13.07 1.68 3.72
C GLU A 102 -13.77 0.94 2.56
N PHE A 103 -13.90 1.60 1.41
CA PHE A 103 -14.51 0.99 0.23
C PHE A 103 -13.69 -0.20 -0.29
N VAL A 104 -12.37 -0.06 -0.41
CA VAL A 104 -11.48 -1.09 -0.93
C VAL A 104 -11.44 -2.30 -0.01
N ASN A 105 -11.32 -2.10 1.30
CA ASN A 105 -11.36 -3.17 2.30
C ASN A 105 -12.69 -3.94 2.24
N GLY A 106 -13.79 -3.27 1.95
CA GLY A 106 -15.09 -3.92 1.79
C GLY A 106 -15.28 -4.67 0.47
N GLN A 107 -14.35 -4.58 -0.48
CA GLN A 107 -14.44 -5.20 -1.81
C GLN A 107 -13.32 -6.21 -2.10
N MET A 108 -12.16 -6.06 -1.45
CA MET A 108 -10.98 -6.88 -1.69
C MET A 108 -10.63 -7.73 -0.48
N ASP A 109 -10.14 -8.94 -0.73
CA ASP A 109 -9.57 -9.81 0.29
C ASP A 109 -8.10 -9.42 0.60
N LEU A 110 -7.96 -8.40 1.45
CA LEU A 110 -6.67 -7.82 1.84
C LEU A 110 -6.07 -8.41 3.11
N PHE A 111 -6.85 -9.17 3.87
CA PHE A 111 -6.43 -9.71 5.15
C PHE A 111 -6.17 -11.21 5.03
N THR A 112 -5.02 -11.66 5.53
CA THR A 112 -4.67 -13.09 5.55
C THR A 112 -5.49 -13.78 6.65
N GLU A 113 -6.12 -14.90 6.30
CA GLU A 113 -6.89 -15.74 7.24
C GLU A 113 -6.03 -16.15 8.46
N GLY A 114 -6.62 -16.16 9.66
CA GLY A 114 -5.94 -16.53 10.92
C GLY A 114 -5.43 -15.36 11.77
N TYR A 115 -5.73 -14.11 11.40
CA TYR A 115 -5.43 -12.93 12.23
C TYR A 115 -6.41 -12.73 13.41
N SER A 116 -7.41 -13.61 13.55
CA SER A 116 -8.51 -13.51 14.50
C SER A 116 -8.33 -14.32 15.79
N GLU A 117 -7.15 -14.87 16.06
CA GLU A 117 -6.88 -15.68 17.27
C GLU A 117 -6.05 -14.96 18.34
#